data_AF-A0A1Q7V468-F1
#
_entry.id   AF-A0A1Q7V468-F1
#
_cell.length_a   1.000
_cell.length_b   1.000
_cell.length_c   1.000
_cell.angle_alpha   90.00
_cell.angle_beta   90.00
_cell.angle_gamma   90.00
#
_symmetry.space_group_name_H-M   'P 1'
#
loop_
_entity.id
_entity.type
_entity.pdbx_description
1 polymer ?
#
loop_
_entity_poly.entity_id
_entity_poly.type
_entity_poly.pdbx_seq_one_letter_code
_entity_poly.pdbx_strand_id
1 'polypeptide(L)'
;MNALNRFADPFYSIMRFIVGLMFACHGLDKIFGTFAGKTEALPPLMMLGGWVEIICGFLVAFGLLTRIAAFVASGEMAVAFFMVHAPKGLIPYVNKGELAVVYCFVFFYIFLRGPGSWSIDAMIGRGRTATAAKL
;
A
#
# COMPACT_ATOMS: atom_id res chain seq x y z
N MET A 1 -4.14 26.76 -17.00
CA MET A 1 -3.78 25.61 -16.13
C MET A 1 -4.98 24.69 -16.01
N ASN A 2 -5.04 23.46 -16.51
CA ASN A 2 -4.38 22.71 -17.57
C ASN A 2 -5.36 21.55 -17.83
N ALA A 3 -5.78 21.28 -19.06
CA ALA A 3 -6.76 20.23 -19.37
C ALA A 3 -6.40 18.84 -18.82
N LEU A 4 -5.15 18.65 -18.40
CA LEU A 4 -4.62 17.45 -17.76
C LEU A 4 -5.03 17.29 -16.28
N ASN A 5 -5.28 18.38 -15.54
CA ASN A 5 -5.57 18.31 -14.10
C ASN A 5 -6.85 17.53 -13.79
N ARG A 6 -7.81 17.48 -14.73
CA ARG A 6 -9.04 16.68 -14.59
C ARG A 6 -8.78 15.17 -14.47
N PHE A 7 -7.61 14.70 -14.91
CA PHE A 7 -7.21 13.29 -14.86
C PHE A 7 -6.40 12.93 -13.60
N ALA A 8 -5.96 13.92 -12.81
CA ALA A 8 -5.07 13.69 -11.67
C ALA A 8 -5.72 12.84 -10.55
N ASP A 9 -7.01 13.02 -10.31
CA ASP A 9 -7.75 12.25 -9.30
C ASP A 9 -8.10 10.82 -9.74
N PRO A 10 -8.65 10.61 -10.95
CA PRO A 10 -8.82 9.26 -11.50
C PRO A 10 -7.50 8.48 -11.55
N PHE A 11 -6.44 9.11 -12.07
CA PHE A 11 -5.15 8.44 -12.22
C PHE A 11 -4.51 8.10 -10.87
N TYR A 12 -4.68 8.95 -9.85
CA TYR A 12 -4.29 8.60 -8.49
C TYR A 12 -5.00 7.38 -7.95
N SER A 13 -6.30 7.26 -8.20
CA SER A 13 -7.08 6.12 -7.72
C SER A 13 -6.61 4.82 -8.40
N ILE A 14 -6.27 4.89 -9.70
CA ILE A 14 -5.66 3.79 -10.44
C ILE A 14 -4.26 3.46 -9.88
N MET A 15 -3.42 4.46 -9.66
CA MET A 15 -2.09 4.28 -9.06
C MET A 15 -2.22 3.60 -7.68
N ARG A 16 -3.10 4.11 -6.81
CA ARG A 16 -3.40 3.54 -5.48
C ARG A 16 -3.84 2.08 -5.59
N PHE A 17 -4.73 1.77 -6.52
CA PHE A 17 -5.20 0.41 -6.78
C PHE A 17 -4.04 -0.52 -7.19
N ILE A 18 -3.24 -0.13 -8.19
CA ILE A 18 -2.13 -0.92 -8.70
C ILE A 18 -1.06 -1.13 -7.61
N VAL A 19 -0.64 -0.06 -6.94
CA VAL A 19 0.38 -0.13 -5.88
C VAL A 19 -0.07 -1.04 -4.74
N GLY A 20 -1.33 -0.92 -4.30
CA GLY A 20 -1.88 -1.79 -3.26
C GLY A 20 -1.91 -3.27 -3.68
N LEU A 21 -2.28 -3.57 -4.92
CA LEU A 21 -2.26 -4.95 -5.42
C LEU A 21 -0.85 -5.51 -5.57
N MET A 22 0.11 -4.74 -6.07
CA MET A 22 1.51 -5.18 -6.16
C MET A 22 2.09 -5.48 -4.78
N PHE A 23 1.72 -4.69 -3.78
CA PHE A 23 2.07 -4.94 -2.38
C PHE A 23 1.44 -6.22 -1.84
N ALA A 24 0.15 -6.43 -2.10
CA ALA A 24 -0.52 -7.67 -1.73
C ALA A 24 0.13 -8.90 -2.39
N CYS A 25 0.58 -8.80 -3.65
CA CYS A 25 1.30 -9.87 -4.33
C CYS A 25 2.61 -10.24 -3.62
N HIS A 26 3.37 -9.28 -3.07
CA HIS A 26 4.55 -9.58 -2.26
C HIS A 26 4.20 -10.42 -1.03
N GLY A 27 3.12 -10.05 -0.34
CA GLY A 27 2.67 -10.79 0.84
C GLY A 27 2.13 -12.18 0.50
N LEU A 28 1.37 -12.30 -0.60
CA LEU A 28 0.88 -13.59 -1.09
C LEU A 28 2.04 -14.53 -1.43
N ASP A 29 3.10 -14.02 -2.08
CA ASP A 29 4.28 -14.82 -2.36
C ASP A 29 5.00 -15.26 -1.09
N LYS A 30 5.12 -14.38 -0.09
CA LYS A 30 5.72 -14.70 1.21
C LYS A 30 4.94 -15.77 1.97
N ILE A 31 3.62 -15.65 2.03
CA ILE A 31 2.79 -16.53 2.88
C ILE A 31 2.45 -17.86 2.22
N PHE A 32 2.15 -17.82 0.92
CA PHE A 32 1.61 -18.97 0.20
C PHE A 32 2.54 -19.52 -0.88
N GLY A 33 3.67 -18.85 -1.16
CA GLY A 33 4.59 -19.25 -2.22
C GLY A 33 3.96 -19.21 -3.62
N THR A 34 2.91 -18.41 -3.81
CA THR A 34 2.02 -18.47 -4.98
C THR A 34 2.72 -18.19 -6.32
N PHE A 35 3.80 -17.39 -6.33
CA PHE A 35 4.41 -16.93 -7.59
C PHE A 35 5.83 -17.44 -7.78
N ALA A 36 6.70 -17.28 -6.79
CA ALA A 36 8.11 -17.67 -6.86
C ALA A 36 8.40 -19.03 -6.22
N GLY A 37 7.39 -19.73 -5.68
CA GLY A 37 7.52 -21.10 -5.18
C GLY A 37 8.41 -21.25 -3.94
N LYS A 38 8.60 -20.19 -3.14
CA LYS A 38 9.36 -20.27 -1.89
C LYS A 38 8.56 -21.01 -0.83
N THR A 39 9.02 -22.20 -0.44
CA THR A 39 8.37 -23.08 0.54
C THR A 39 9.17 -23.23 1.84
N GLU A 40 10.27 -22.50 1.99
CA GLU A 40 11.03 -22.50 3.24
C GLU A 40 10.30 -21.70 4.33
N ALA A 41 10.38 -22.20 5.57
CA ALA A 41 9.76 -21.56 6.72
C ALA A 41 10.33 -20.15 6.93
N LEU A 42 9.49 -19.13 6.77
CA LEU A 42 9.87 -17.75 7.02
C LEU A 42 10.03 -17.49 8.52
N PRO A 43 10.99 -16.64 8.92
CA PRO A 43 11.05 -16.11 10.28
C PRO A 43 9.71 -15.47 10.68
N PRO A 44 9.28 -15.55 11.95
CA PRO A 44 7.98 -15.02 12.40
C PRO A 44 7.74 -13.55 12.04
N LEU A 45 8.78 -12.72 12.07
CA LEU A 45 8.70 -11.31 11.67
C LEU A 45 8.39 -11.12 10.18
N MET A 46 8.94 -11.98 9.31
CA MET A 46 8.66 -11.94 7.87
C MET A 46 7.28 -12.50 7.55
N MET A 47 6.78 -13.46 8.32
CA MET A 47 5.39 -13.91 8.23
C MET A 47 4.41 -12.80 8.63
N LEU A 48 4.69 -12.08 9.72
CA LEU A 48 3.88 -10.93 10.12
C LEU A 48 3.86 -9.86 9.00
N GLY A 49 5.04 -9.54 8.45
CA GLY A 49 5.14 -8.62 7.30
C GLY A 49 4.32 -9.11 6.10
N GLY A 50 4.39 -10.39 5.73
CA GLY A 50 3.60 -10.95 4.64
C GLY A 50 2.08 -10.79 4.83
N TRP A 51 1.56 -10.98 6.05
CA TRP A 51 0.14 -10.71 6.34
C TRP A 51 -0.21 -9.23 6.30
N VAL A 52 0.67 -8.36 6.79
CA VAL A 52 0.51 -6.89 6.69
C VAL A 52 0.45 -6.48 5.22
N GLU A 53 1.33 -7.01 4.37
CA GLU A 53 1.36 -6.75 2.93
C GLU A 53 0.05 -7.13 2.24
N ILE A 54 -0.49 -8.31 2.53
CA ILE A 54 -1.77 -8.78 1.98
C ILE A 54 -2.91 -7.84 2.42
N ILE A 55 -3.07 -7.67 3.74
CA ILE A 55 -4.22 -6.97 4.31
C ILE A 55 -4.18 -5.48 3.94
N CYS A 56 -3.06 -4.80 4.21
CA CYS A 56 -2.92 -3.39 3.89
C CYS A 56 -2.90 -3.16 2.39
N GLY A 57 -2.30 -4.06 1.60
CA GLY A 57 -2.33 -3.98 0.15
C GLY A 57 -3.75 -3.96 -0.41
N PHE A 58 -4.62 -4.88 0.02
CA PHE A 58 -6.02 -4.88 -0.43
C PHE A 58 -6.83 -3.70 0.10
N LEU A 59 -6.68 -3.33 1.38
CA LEU A 59 -7.36 -2.16 1.95
C LEU A 59 -6.97 -0.88 1.21
N VAL A 60 -5.67 -0.69 0.96
CA VAL A 60 -5.18 0.44 0.16
C VAL A 60 -5.63 0.32 -1.28
N ALA A 61 -5.69 -0.86 -1.90
CA ALA A 61 -6.09 -1.01 -3.31
C ALA A 61 -7.56 -0.65 -3.54
N PHE A 62 -8.46 -1.07 -2.66
CA PHE A 62 -9.89 -0.78 -2.80
C PHE A 62 -10.33 0.52 -2.11
N GLY A 63 -9.43 1.12 -1.34
CA GLY A 63 -9.64 2.43 -0.75
C GLY A 63 -10.59 2.35 0.43
N LEU A 64 -10.37 1.34 1.28
CA LEU A 64 -11.10 1.09 2.53
C LEU A 64 -10.12 1.30 3.69
N LEU A 65 -10.48 2.15 4.66
CA LEU A 65 -9.59 2.53 5.77
C LEU A 65 -8.23 3.03 5.26
N THR A 66 -8.23 3.72 4.12
CA THR A 66 -7.03 3.92 3.29
C THR A 66 -5.88 4.57 4.05
N ARG A 67 -6.18 5.58 4.87
CA ARG A 67 -5.16 6.30 5.65
C ARG A 67 -4.47 5.38 6.65
N ILE A 68 -5.24 4.61 7.41
CA ILE A 68 -4.69 3.71 8.43
C ILE A 68 -3.86 2.61 7.77
N ALA A 69 -4.40 1.95 6.74
CA ALA A 69 -3.70 0.89 6.02
C ALA A 69 -2.41 1.40 5.36
N ALA A 70 -2.43 2.57 4.73
CA ALA A 70 -1.26 3.16 4.10
C ALA A 70 -0.18 3.59 5.12
N PHE A 71 -0.58 4.11 6.29
CA PHE A 71 0.38 4.44 7.35
C PHE A 71 1.10 3.19 7.87
N VAL A 72 0.36 2.10 8.11
CA VAL A 72 0.93 0.82 8.55
C VAL A 72 1.85 0.23 7.49
N ALA A 73 1.42 0.17 6.22
CA ALA A 73 2.24 -0.33 5.11
C ALA A 73 3.52 0.50 4.91
N SER A 74 3.43 1.83 5.06
CA SER A 74 4.59 2.72 5.02
C SER A 74 5.59 2.39 6.13
N GLY A 75 5.10 2.23 7.37
CA GLY A 75 5.92 1.86 8.52
C GLY A 75 6.58 0.48 8.37
N GLU A 76 5.85 -0.51 7.87
CA GLU A 76 6.39 -1.85 7.58
C GLU A 76 7.57 -1.77 6.61
N MET A 77 7.43 -1.00 5.54
CA MET A 77 8.49 -0.85 4.54
C MET A 77 9.69 -0.04 5.04
N ALA A 78 9.48 0.92 5.94
CA ALA A 78 10.58 1.56 6.66
C ALA A 78 11.36 0.55 7.51
N VAL A 79 10.66 -0.29 8.28
CA VAL A 79 11.28 -1.36 9.08
C VAL A 79 12.02 -2.34 8.18
N ALA A 80 11.40 -2.76 7.06
CA ALA A 80 12.03 -3.65 6.08
C ALA A 80 13.34 -3.06 5.55
N PHE A 81 13.36 -1.77 5.19
CA PHE A 81 14.59 -1.12 4.73
C PHE A 81 15.67 -1.14 5.82
N PHE A 82 15.38 -0.63 7.02
CA PHE A 82 16.39 -0.49 8.07
C PHE A 82 16.87 -1.82 8.67
N MET A 83 16.00 -2.83 8.76
CA MET A 83 16.37 -4.12 9.35
C MET A 83 16.90 -5.13 8.33
N VAL A 84 16.43 -5.11 7.08
CA VAL A 84 16.77 -6.15 6.09
C VAL A 84 17.74 -5.67 5.02
N HIS A 85 17.67 -4.39 4.63
CA HIS A 85 18.43 -3.85 3.50
C HIS A 85 19.61 -2.98 3.92
N ALA A 86 19.42 -2.04 4.85
CA ALA A 86 20.47 -1.13 5.32
C ALA A 86 21.72 -1.84 5.87
N PRO A 87 21.64 -2.99 6.58
CA PRO A 87 22.82 -3.73 7.02
C PRO A 87 23.69 -4.26 5.88
N LYS A 88 23.16 -4.34 4.65
CA LYS A 88 23.87 -4.78 3.43
C LYS A 88 24.48 -3.61 2.66
N GLY A 89 24.40 -2.38 3.20
CA GLY A 89 24.85 -1.14 2.56
C GLY A 89 23.71 -0.11 2.49
N LEU A 90 24.05 1.17 2.32
CA LEU A 90 23.06 2.26 2.35
C LEU A 90 22.45 2.60 0.98
N ILE A 91 23.08 2.19 -0.11
CA ILE A 91 22.61 2.50 -1.47
C ILE A 91 21.48 1.52 -1.85
N PRO A 92 20.20 1.96 -1.99
CA PRO A 92 19.05 1.06 -2.12
C PRO A 92 19.11 0.14 -3.35
N TYR A 93 19.68 0.65 -4.45
CA TYR A 93 19.90 -0.13 -5.67
C TYR A 93 20.85 -1.33 -5.44
N VAL A 94 21.91 -1.11 -4.65
CA VAL A 94 22.94 -2.13 -4.37
C VAL A 94 22.43 -3.15 -3.36
N ASN A 95 21.75 -2.70 -2.30
CA ASN A 95 21.27 -3.56 -1.21
C ASN A 95 19.90 -4.23 -1.48
N LYS A 96 19.33 -4.02 -2.68
CA LYS A 96 18.00 -4.49 -3.12
C LYS A 96 16.82 -3.94 -2.31
N GLY A 97 17.01 -2.82 -1.62
CA GLY A 97 16.00 -2.14 -0.80
C GLY A 97 15.26 -1.02 -1.52
N GLU A 98 15.51 -0.83 -2.82
CA GLU A 98 14.85 0.22 -3.63
C GLU A 98 13.32 0.16 -3.53
N LEU A 99 12.73 -1.04 -3.61
CA LEU A 99 11.28 -1.20 -3.49
C LEU A 99 10.77 -0.88 -2.10
N ALA A 100 11.50 -1.24 -1.04
CA ALA A 100 11.13 -0.89 0.33
C ALA A 100 11.05 0.64 0.50
N VAL A 101 12.04 1.37 -0.03
CA VAL A 101 12.02 2.84 0.00
C VAL A 101 10.86 3.40 -0.83
N VAL A 102 10.66 2.92 -2.06
CA VAL A 102 9.59 3.39 -2.95
C VAL A 102 8.21 3.16 -2.32
N TYR A 103 7.91 1.94 -1.85
CA TYR A 103 6.63 1.66 -1.21
C TYR A 103 6.45 2.49 0.07
N CYS A 104 7.50 2.65 0.88
CA CYS A 104 7.45 3.48 2.09
C CYS A 104 6.92 4.89 1.79
N PHE A 105 7.51 5.58 0.81
CA PHE A 105 7.12 6.94 0.46
C PHE A 105 5.81 7.02 -0.33
N VAL A 106 5.51 6.07 -1.22
CA VAL A 106 4.24 6.05 -1.96
C VAL A 106 3.08 5.82 -1.00
N PHE A 107 3.19 4.89 -0.06
CA PHE A 107 2.17 4.70 0.96
C PHE A 107 2.07 5.88 1.91
N PHE A 108 3.19 6.52 2.28
CA PHE A 108 3.13 7.75 3.08
C PHE A 108 2.40 8.88 2.34
N TYR A 109 2.63 9.02 1.03
CA TYR A 109 1.88 9.95 0.20
C TYR A 109 0.38 9.62 0.16
N ILE A 110 0.01 8.35 0.01
CA ILE A 110 -1.38 7.89 0.06
C ILE A 110 -2.00 8.17 1.43
N PHE A 111 -1.26 8.00 2.52
CA PHE A 111 -1.70 8.36 3.87
C PHE A 111 -2.03 9.85 3.98
N LEU A 112 -1.16 10.72 3.48
CA LEU A 112 -1.37 12.17 3.51
C LEU A 112 -2.56 12.59 2.63
N ARG A 113 -2.58 12.11 1.38
CA ARG A 113 -3.63 12.44 0.39
C ARG A 113 -4.99 11.83 0.72
N GLY A 114 -5.00 10.65 1.33
CA GLY A 114 -6.21 9.91 1.68
C GLY A 114 -6.81 9.11 0.52
N PRO A 115 -8.08 8.70 0.62
CA PRO A 115 -8.66 7.62 -0.19
C PRO A 115 -8.90 7.97 -1.67
N GLY A 116 -9.08 9.25 -2.01
CA GLY A 116 -9.45 9.68 -3.37
C GLY A 116 -10.93 9.43 -3.70
N SER A 117 -11.38 9.94 -4.85
CA SER A 117 -12.80 9.93 -5.24
C SER A 117 -13.32 8.56 -5.64
N TRP A 118 -12.48 7.69 -6.22
CA TRP A 118 -12.81 6.31 -6.54
C TRP A 118 -12.31 5.40 -5.43
N SER A 119 -13.00 5.41 -4.29
CA SER A 119 -12.66 4.60 -3.12
C SER A 119 -13.94 4.15 -2.40
N ILE A 120 -13.87 3.01 -1.73
CA ILE A 120 -14.98 2.53 -0.88
C ILE A 120 -15.26 3.54 0.25
N ASP A 121 -14.21 4.12 0.84
CA ASP A 121 -14.32 5.17 1.86
C ASP A 121 -15.18 6.36 1.37
N ALA A 122 -14.95 6.83 0.13
CA ALA A 122 -15.72 7.91 -0.46
C ALA A 122 -17.18 7.51 -0.76
N MET A 123 -17.42 6.27 -1.19
CA MET A 123 -18.77 5.75 -1.44
C MET A 123 -19.58 5.69 -0.13
N ILE A 124 -18.99 5.21 0.96
CA ILE A 124 -19.62 5.17 2.28
C ILE A 124 -19.90 6.59 2.80
N GLY A 125 -18.95 7.51 2.65
CA GLY A 125 -19.11 8.91 3.06
C GLY A 125 -20.25 9.63 2.33
N ARG A 126 -20.38 9.43 1.01
CA ARG A 126 -21.48 10.01 0.21
C ARG A 126 -22.85 9.51 0.63
N GLY A 127 -22.97 8.23 0.98
CA GLY A 127 -24.22 7.65 1.49
C GLY A 127 -24.72 8.36 2.75
N ARG A 128 -23.82 8.66 3.69
CA ARG A 128 -24.15 9.36 4.94
C ARG A 128 -24.67 10.78 4.70
N THR A 129 -24.03 11.54 3.80
CA THR A 129 -24.48 12.91 3.48
C THR A 129 -25.83 12.91 2.77
N ALA A 130 -26.09 11.94 1.88
CA ALA A 130 -27.36 11.84 1.17
C ALA A 130 -28.54 11.44 2.09
N THR A 131 -28.30 10.62 3.11
CA THR A 131 -29.31 10.30 4.15
C THR A 131 -29.58 11.52 5.03
N ALA A 132 -28.54 12.25 5.45
CA ALA A 132 -28.70 13.43 6.30
C ALA A 132 -29.45 14.58 5.59
N ALA A 133 -29.29 14.74 4.27
CA ALA A 133 -30.01 15.75 3.49
C ALA A 133 -31.49 15.42 3.21
N LYS A 134 -31.96 14.21 3.55
CA LYS A 134 -33.37 13.80 3.43
C LYS A 134 -34.16 13.90 4.74
N LEU A 135 -33.50 14.26 5.84
CA LEU A 135 -34.08 14.51 7.17
C LEU A 135 -34.26 16.01 7.37
#